data_AF-A0AAU5VDL8-F1
#
_entry.id   AF-A0AAU5VDL8-F1
#
_cell.length_a   1.000
_cell.length_b   1.000
_cell.length_c   1.000
_cell.angle_alpha   90.00
_cell.angle_beta   90.00
_cell.angle_gamma   90.00
#
_symmetry.space_group_name_H-M   'P 1'
#
loop_
_entity.id
_entity.type
_entity.pdbx_description
1 polymer ?
#
loop_
_entity_poly.entity_id
_entity_poly.type
_entity_poly.pdbx_seq_one_letter_code
_entity_poly.pdbx_strand_id
1 'polypeptide(L)'
;MTHHKSNRAVEGDPEHAHNRGMPLRSDDDELHARTVRERREAGLLGGPMEDPEAEYRRERVEIDLEVGSGRIPTGHVTRRTRAPYPPSSYGEST
;
A
#
# COMPACT_ATOMS: atom_id res chain seq x y z
N MET A 1 43.67 15.74 7.69
CA MET A 1 42.87 15.09 8.73
C MET A 1 41.71 14.39 8.05
N THR A 2 41.64 13.07 8.15
CA THR A 2 40.59 12.26 7.51
C THR A 2 39.35 12.29 8.40
N HIS A 3 38.29 12.96 7.94
CA HIS A 3 37.08 13.24 8.72
C HIS A 3 36.04 12.12 8.71
N HIS A 4 36.41 10.91 8.28
CA HIS A 4 35.48 9.79 8.15
C HIS A 4 35.89 8.66 9.10
N LYS A 5 34.94 8.22 9.92
CA LYS A 5 35.08 7.02 10.74
C LYS A 5 35.03 5.80 9.83
N SER A 6 35.83 4.77 10.15
CA SER A 6 35.83 3.51 9.39
C SER A 6 34.51 2.77 9.54
N ASN A 7 34.13 1.97 8.54
CA ASN A 7 32.89 1.19 8.56
C ASN A 7 32.78 0.31 9.82
N ARG A 8 33.90 -0.26 10.28
CA ARG A 8 33.97 -1.03 11.53
C ARG A 8 33.61 -0.20 12.77
N ALA A 9 33.93 1.08 12.78
CA ALA A 9 33.54 2.00 13.85
C ALA A 9 32.08 2.47 13.72
N VAL A 10 31.45 2.30 12.56
CA VAL A 10 30.04 2.59 12.29
C VAL A 10 29.15 1.37 12.60
N GLU A 11 29.61 0.16 12.28
CA GLU A 11 28.87 -1.09 12.44
C GLU A 11 28.75 -1.56 13.89
N GLY A 12 29.70 -1.19 14.77
CA GLY A 12 29.66 -1.57 16.18
C GLY A 12 29.96 -3.06 16.43
N ASP A 13 29.98 -3.46 17.70
CA ASP A 13 30.19 -4.85 18.12
C ASP A 13 28.93 -5.68 17.80
N PRO A 14 29.01 -6.80 17.05
CA PRO A 14 27.85 -7.65 16.78
C PRO A 14 27.26 -8.33 18.03
N GLU A 15 28.03 -8.58 19.09
CA GLU A 15 27.50 -9.14 20.34
C GLU A 15 26.76 -8.10 21.20
N HIS A 16 27.18 -6.83 21.11
CA HIS A 16 26.56 -5.70 21.79
C HIS A 16 25.85 -4.77 20.80
N ALA A 17 25.47 -5.29 19.64
CA ALA A 17 24.80 -4.52 18.61
C ALA A 17 23.50 -4.04 19.23
N HIS A 18 23.43 -2.74 19.50
CA HIS A 18 22.18 -2.06 19.78
C HIS A 18 21.38 -2.11 18.49
N ASN A 19 20.80 -3.27 18.21
CA ASN A 19 19.80 -3.49 17.21
C ASN A 19 18.66 -2.56 17.58
N ARG A 20 18.76 -1.30 17.14
CA ARG A 20 17.64 -0.37 16.97
C ARG A 20 16.83 -0.87 15.79
N GLY A 21 16.47 -2.16 15.81
CA GLY A 21 15.48 -2.70 14.92
C GLY A 21 14.17 -1.98 15.20
N MET A 22 13.30 -1.97 14.21
CA MET A 22 11.92 -1.57 14.44
C MET A 22 11.37 -2.39 15.62
N PRO A 23 10.50 -1.81 16.47
CA PRO A 23 9.87 -2.56 17.55
C PRO A 23 9.37 -3.91 17.04
N LEU A 24 9.60 -4.96 17.82
CA LEU A 24 9.09 -6.29 17.49
C LEU A 24 7.60 -6.17 17.18
N ARG A 25 7.19 -6.70 16.03
CA ARG A 25 5.77 -6.79 15.69
C ARG A 25 5.11 -7.64 16.78
N SER A 26 3.95 -7.20 17.27
CA SER A 26 3.12 -8.03 18.15
C SER A 26 2.86 -9.38 17.49
N ASP A 27 2.77 -10.43 18.30
CA ASP A 27 2.36 -11.75 17.84
C ASP A 27 1.02 -11.64 17.09
N ASP A 28 0.93 -12.26 15.89
CA ASP A 28 -0.27 -12.16 15.05
C ASP A 28 -1.49 -12.82 15.72
N ASP A 29 -1.30 -13.85 16.53
CA ASP A 29 -2.37 -14.51 17.29
C ASP A 29 -2.88 -13.59 18.41
N GLU A 30 -1.97 -12.93 19.14
CA GLU A 30 -2.33 -11.97 20.17
C GLU A 30 -3.01 -10.72 19.59
N LEU A 31 -2.55 -10.27 18.41
CA LEU A 31 -3.16 -9.17 17.69
C LEU A 31 -4.59 -9.52 17.28
N HIS A 32 -4.79 -10.71 16.69
CA HIS A 32 -6.11 -11.19 16.29
C HIS A 32 -7.05 -11.33 17.50
N ALA A 33 -6.59 -11.93 18.60
CA ALA A 33 -7.38 -12.08 19.84
C ALA A 33 -7.84 -10.73 20.40
N ARG A 34 -6.97 -9.72 20.37
CA ARG A 34 -7.27 -8.36 20.81
C ARG A 34 -8.32 -7.70 19.92
N THR A 35 -8.17 -7.79 18.60
CA THR A 35 -9.14 -7.25 17.64
C THR A 35 -10.52 -7.87 17.83
N VAL A 36 -10.61 -9.18 18.05
CA VAL A 36 -11.87 -9.87 18.33
C VAL A 36 -12.51 -9.37 19.64
N ARG A 37 -11.70 -9.20 20.70
CA ARG A 37 -12.18 -8.68 21.99
C ARG A 37 -12.72 -7.26 21.86
N GLU A 38 -11.96 -6.35 21.26
CA GLU A 38 -12.37 -4.95 21.05
C GLU A 38 -13.64 -4.84 20.21
N ARG A 39 -13.75 -5.66 19.17
CA ARG A 39 -14.96 -5.74 18.35
C ARG A 39 -16.18 -6.18 19.17
N ARG A 40 -16.01 -7.17 20.06
CA ARG A 40 -17.07 -7.64 20.96
C ARG A 40 -17.49 -6.56 21.96
N GLU A 41 -16.53 -5.86 22.57
CA GLU A 41 -16.79 -4.75 23.49
C GLU A 41 -17.52 -3.60 22.80
N ALA A 42 -17.18 -3.31 21.54
CA ALA A 42 -17.86 -2.31 20.72
C ALA A 42 -19.26 -2.74 20.22
N GLY A 43 -19.73 -3.94 20.56
CA GLY A 43 -21.02 -4.46 20.08
C GLY A 43 -21.04 -4.80 18.58
N LEU A 44 -19.88 -4.86 17.92
CA LEU A 44 -19.71 -5.14 16.49
C LEU A 44 -19.71 -6.65 16.21
N LEU A 45 -20.66 -7.39 16.79
CA LEU A 45 -20.80 -8.83 16.56
C LEU A 45 -21.13 -9.12 15.08
N GLY A 46 -20.07 -9.39 14.31
CA GLY A 46 -20.02 -10.19 13.09
C GLY A 46 -21.30 -10.30 12.28
N GLY A 47 -21.69 -9.22 11.60
CA GLY A 47 -22.23 -9.41 10.25
C GLY A 47 -21.17 -10.09 9.37
N PRO A 48 -21.53 -10.70 8.23
CA PRO A 48 -20.52 -11.12 7.27
C PRO A 48 -19.62 -9.92 7.04
N MET A 49 -18.34 -10.04 7.40
CA MET A 49 -17.37 -9.08 6.92
C MET A 49 -17.55 -9.09 5.41
N GLU A 50 -17.90 -7.94 4.84
CA GLU A 50 -17.80 -7.76 3.40
C GLU A 50 -16.41 -8.25 3.04
N ASP A 51 -16.34 -9.35 2.30
CA ASP A 51 -15.07 -9.94 1.88
C ASP A 51 -14.51 -8.95 0.86
N PRO A 52 -13.51 -8.12 1.22
CA PRO A 52 -13.03 -7.09 0.32
C PRO A 52 -12.45 -7.71 -0.95
N GLU A 53 -11.97 -8.96 -0.86
CA GLU A 53 -11.52 -9.73 -2.01
C GLU A 53 -12.69 -10.19 -2.90
N ALA A 54 -13.87 -10.47 -2.34
CA ALA A 54 -15.06 -10.75 -3.13
C ALA A 54 -15.59 -9.50 -3.83
N GLU A 55 -15.57 -8.34 -3.17
CA GLU A 55 -15.93 -7.06 -3.77
C GLU A 55 -14.99 -6.71 -4.91
N TYR A 56 -13.67 -6.75 -4.66
CA TYR A 56 -12.65 -6.53 -5.67
C TYR A 56 -12.80 -7.46 -6.89
N ARG A 57 -13.07 -8.75 -6.66
CA ARG A 57 -13.31 -9.71 -7.75
C ARG A 57 -14.56 -9.37 -8.56
N ARG A 58 -15.64 -8.92 -7.91
CA ARG A 58 -16.87 -8.50 -8.61
C ARG A 58 -16.61 -7.28 -9.48
N GLU A 59 -15.95 -6.26 -8.94
CA GLU A 59 -15.56 -5.06 -9.69
C GLU A 59 -14.68 -5.40 -10.90
N ARG A 60 -13.70 -6.29 -10.72
CA ARG A 60 -12.83 -6.77 -11.81
C ARG A 60 -13.61 -7.41 -12.95
N VAL A 61 -14.60 -8.25 -12.63
CA VAL A 61 -15.46 -8.90 -13.63
C VAL A 61 -16.29 -7.87 -14.38
N GLU A 62 -16.86 -6.88 -13.69
CA GLU A 62 -17.62 -5.81 -14.32
C GLU A 62 -16.75 -5.01 -15.29
N ILE A 63 -15.55 -4.60 -14.87
CA ILE A 63 -14.59 -3.88 -15.71
C ILE A 63 -14.23 -4.69 -16.96
N ASP A 64 -13.98 -6.00 -16.82
CA ASP A 64 -13.64 -6.86 -17.96
C ASP A 64 -14.80 -6.96 -18.97
N LEU A 65 -16.06 -6.97 -18.50
CA LEU A 65 -17.24 -6.93 -19.38
C LEU A 65 -17.41 -5.56 -20.07
N GLU A 66 -17.14 -4.46 -19.37
CA GLU A 66 -17.18 -3.12 -19.96
C GLU A 66 -16.07 -2.92 -21.00
N VAL A 67 -14.90 -3.51 -20.78
CA VAL A 67 -13.81 -3.57 -21.74
C VAL A 67 -14.20 -4.42 -22.95
N GLY A 68 -14.74 -5.63 -22.73
CA GLY A 68 -15.14 -6.54 -23.81
C GLY A 68 -16.29 -5.99 -24.67
N SER A 69 -17.18 -5.19 -24.08
CA SER A 69 -18.26 -4.48 -24.79
C SER A 69 -17.79 -3.17 -25.45
N GLY A 70 -16.58 -2.71 -25.18
CA GLY A 70 -16.04 -1.46 -25.71
C GLY A 70 -16.59 -0.19 -25.05
N ARG A 71 -17.28 -0.31 -23.90
CA ARG A 71 -17.73 0.85 -23.10
C ARG A 71 -16.54 1.56 -22.46
N ILE A 72 -15.60 0.80 -21.89
CA ILE A 72 -14.33 1.33 -21.42
C ILE A 72 -13.30 1.23 -22.55
N PRO A 73 -12.73 2.36 -23.02
CA PRO A 73 -11.66 2.31 -24.01
C PRO A 73 -10.42 1.67 -23.38
N THR A 74 -9.95 0.58 -23.95
CA THR A 74 -8.64 0.03 -23.60
C THR A 74 -7.55 0.78 -24.35
N GLY A 75 -6.48 1.11 -23.64
CA GLY A 75 -5.47 2.04 -24.14
C GLY A 75 -4.60 1.45 -25.24
N HIS A 76 -4.83 1.84 -26.49
CA HIS A 76 -3.79 1.83 -27.54
C HIS A 76 -2.78 2.99 -27.40
N VAL A 77 -2.94 3.83 -26.37
CA VAL A 77 -2.17 5.07 -26.19
C VAL A 77 -0.86 4.78 -25.47
N THR A 78 0.24 4.74 -26.23
CA THR A 78 1.59 4.62 -25.70
C THR A 78 2.03 5.91 -24.99
N ARG A 79 3.05 5.84 -24.11
CA ARG A 79 3.62 7.03 -23.44
C ARG A 79 3.99 8.15 -24.42
N ARG A 80 4.36 7.82 -25.66
CA ARG A 80 4.75 8.77 -26.71
C ARG A 80 3.56 9.50 -27.35
N THR A 81 2.37 8.91 -27.33
CA THR A 81 1.16 9.48 -27.92
C THR A 81 0.27 10.18 -26.89
N ARG A 82 0.67 10.17 -25.61
CA ARG A 82 -0.04 10.88 -24.54
C ARG A 82 0.28 12.37 -24.59
N ALA A 83 -0.68 13.20 -24.20
CA ALA A 83 -0.43 14.62 -23.97
C ALA A 83 0.71 14.80 -22.94
N PRO A 84 1.63 15.75 -23.14
CA PRO A 84 2.71 16.02 -22.20
C PRO A 84 2.14 16.44 -20.83
N TYR A 85 2.76 15.95 -19.76
CA TYR A 85 2.46 16.34 -18.38
C TYR A 85 3.69 17.05 -17.76
N PRO A 86 3.53 18.21 -17.12
CA PRO A 86 2.28 18.96 -16.99
C PRO A 86 1.78 19.51 -18.35
N PRO A 87 0.47 19.78 -18.50
CA PRO A 87 -0.02 20.45 -19.68
C PRO A 87 0.73 21.78 -19.85
N SER A 88 1.21 22.06 -21.06
CA SER A 88 2.03 23.23 -21.36
C SER A 88 1.31 24.56 -21.09
N SER A 89 -0.02 24.54 -20.97
CA SER A 89 -0.85 25.65 -20.52
C SER A 89 -1.52 25.28 -19.19
N TYR A 90 -0.84 25.47 -18.07
CA TYR A 90 -1.57 25.75 -16.83
C TYR A 90 -2.20 27.13 -17.01
N GLY A 91 -3.48 27.16 -17.39
CA GLY A 91 -4.36 28.33 -17.45
C GLY A 91 -3.68 29.68 -17.71
N GLU A 92 -3.68 30.14 -18.96
CA GLU A 92 -3.90 31.57 -19.21
C GLU A 92 -5.33 31.88 -18.73
N SER A 93 -5.50 32.06 -17.41
CA SER A 93 -6.70 32.66 -16.85
C SER A 93 -6.62 34.15 -17.12
N THR A 94 -7.17 34.57 -18.26
CA THR A 94 -7.54 35.97 -18.51
C THR A 94 -8.93 36.22 -17.96
#